data_AF-A0A932RV48-F1
#
_entry.id   AF-A0A932RV48-F1
#
_cell.length_a   1.000
_cell.length_b   1.000
_cell.length_c   1.000
_cell.angle_alpha   90.00
_cell.angle_beta   90.00
_cell.angle_gamma   90.00
#
_symmetry.space_group_name_H-M   'P 1'
#
loop_
_entity.id
_entity.type
_entity.pdbx_description
1 polymer ?
#
loop_
_entity_poly.entity_id
_entity_poly.type
_entity_poly.pdbx_seq_one_letter_code
_entity_poly.pdbx_strand_id
1 'polypeptide(L)' 'MPTGVAVFARDIGIRRFAERTNIIVHWSEFDRGGHFAALQAPDLLVGDVRAFFHGNVAVAPGW' A
#
# COMPACT_ATOMS: atom_id res chain seq x y z
N MET A 1 13.28 2.00 9.48
CA MET A 1 12.20 1.09 9.92
C MET A 1 11.54 0.51 8.67
N PRO A 2 11.06 -0.74 8.69
CA PRO A 2 10.27 -1.29 7.58
C PRO A 2 8.98 -0.50 7.38
N THR A 3 8.70 -0.11 6.14
CA THR A 3 7.54 0.71 5.78
C THR A 3 6.70 0.00 4.72
N GLY A 4 5.38 0.00 4.91
CA GLY A 4 4.39 -0.43 3.90
C GLY A 4 3.64 0.76 3.31
N VAL A 5 3.28 0.67 2.03
CA VAL A 5 2.49 1.70 1.33
C VAL A 5 1.32 1.03 0.59
N ALA A 6 0.12 1.58 0.80
CA ALA A 6 -1.09 1.22 0.07
C ALA A 6 -1.54 2.42 -0.77
N VAL A 7 -1.57 2.27 -2.09
CA VAL A 7 -2.03 3.30 -3.04
C VAL A 7 -3.44 2.93 -3.50
N PHE A 8 -4.40 3.81 -3.23
CA PHE A 8 -5.79 3.62 -3.61
C PHE A 8 -6.13 4.40 -4.89
N ALA A 9 -7.14 3.94 -5.63
CA ALA A 9 -7.46 4.36 -7.00
C ALA A 9 -7.50 5.87 -7.30
N ARG A 10 -7.82 6.69 -6.29
CA ARG A 10 -7.95 8.16 -6.42
C ARG A 10 -6.81 8.93 -5.76
N ASP A 11 -5.78 8.23 -5.32
CA ASP A 11 -4.55 8.80 -4.77
C ASP A 11 -3.36 8.41 -5.65
N ILE A 12 -2.40 9.32 -5.76
CA ILE A 12 -1.19 9.10 -6.56
C ILE A 12 -0.03 8.82 -5.61
N GLY A 13 0.45 7.58 -5.62
CA GLY A 13 1.69 7.18 -4.97
C GLY A 13 2.79 6.96 -6.02
N ILE A 14 3.93 7.62 -5.87
CA ILE A 14 5.11 7.36 -6.71
C ILE A 14 6.16 6.68 -5.86
N ARG A 15 6.35 5.38 -6.09
CA ARG A 15 7.24 4.53 -5.29
C ARG A 15 8.66 5.08 -5.18
N ARG A 16 9.23 5.55 -6.29
CA ARG A 16 10.57 6.15 -6.34
C ARG A 16 10.74 7.32 -5.36
N PHE A 17 9.69 8.12 -5.12
CA PHE A 17 9.78 9.22 -4.15
C PHE A 17 9.64 8.72 -2.72
N ALA A 18 8.77 7.73 -2.46
CA ALA A 18 8.62 7.12 -1.15
C ALA A 18 9.92 6.43 -0.66
N GLU A 19 10.64 5.78 -1.58
CA GLU A 19 11.91 5.08 -1.30
C GLU A 19 13.08 6.02 -0.98
N ARG A 20 12.98 7.33 -1.28
CA ARG A 20 14.08 8.28 -0.97
C ARG A 20 14.31 8.45 0.53
N THR A 21 13.28 8.24 1.34
CA THR A 21 13.30 8.49 2.79
C THR A 21 12.85 7.28 3.60
N ASN A 22 12.38 6.21 2.96
CA ASN A 22 11.83 5.03 3.63
C ASN A 22 12.42 3.73 3.10
N ILE A 23 12.48 2.71 3.96
CA ILE A 23 12.76 1.34 3.56
C ILE A 23 11.42 0.67 3.23
N ILE A 24 10.98 0.78 1.98
CA ILE A 24 9.71 0.20 1.52
C ILE A 24 9.88 -1.31 1.36
N VAL A 25 9.18 -2.08 2.18
CA VAL A 25 9.20 -3.55 2.14
C VAL A 25 7.87 -4.14 1.66
N HIS A 26 6.84 -3.31 1.48
CA HIS A 26 5.51 -3.71 1.05
C HIS A 26 4.87 -2.57 0.25
N TRP A 27 4.32 -2.88 -0.92
CA TRP A 27 3.68 -1.91 -1.81
C TRP A 27 2.47 -2.56 -2.48
N SER A 28 1.30 -1.99 -2.23
CA SER A 28 0.03 -2.46 -2.80
C SER A 28 -0.67 -1.35 -3.55
N GLU A 29 -1.32 -1.70 -4.65
CA GLU A 29 -2.15 -0.78 -5.44
C GLU A 29 -3.56 -1.35 -5.56
N PHE A 30 -4.57 -0.49 -5.37
CA PHE A 30 -5.97 -0.86 -5.33
C PHE A 30 -6.79 -0.02 -6.31
N ASP A 31 -7.72 -0.67 -7.01
CA ASP A 31 -8.62 -0.07 -8.00
C ASP A 31 -9.88 0.59 -7.39
N ARG A 32 -10.07 0.47 -6.07
CA ARG A 32 -11.20 1.05 -5.32
C ARG A 32 -10.74 1.76 -4.07
N GLY A 33 -11.22 2.99 -3.83
CA GLY A 33 -10.93 3.77 -2.63
C GLY A 33 -10.45 5.19 -2.97
N GLY A 34 -9.68 5.78 -2.06
CA GLY A 34 -9.07 7.11 -2.18
C GLY A 34 -8.65 7.62 -0.81
N HIS A 35 -8.51 8.94 -0.69
CA HIS A 35 -7.95 9.60 0.50
C HIS A 35 -8.50 9.10 1.85
N PHE A 36 -9.79 8.75 1.90
CA PHE A 36 -10.43 8.15 3.08
C PHE A 36 -10.57 6.63 2.94
N ALA A 37 -9.47 5.92 2.69
CA ALA A 37 -9.46 4.48 2.42
C ALA A 37 -10.20 3.66 3.48
N ALA A 38 -10.06 4.02 4.76
CA ALA A 38 -10.75 3.37 5.87
C ALA A 38 -12.29 3.45 5.78
N LEU A 39 -12.84 4.48 5.13
CA LEU A 39 -14.27 4.65 4.93
C LEU A 39 -14.74 4.13 3.57
N GLN A 40 -13.90 4.23 2.56
CA GLN A 40 -14.27 3.94 1.16
C GLN A 40 -14.00 2.48 0.76
N ALA A 41 -12.98 1.85 1.35
CA ALA A 41 -12.58 0.47 1.09
C ALA A 41 -12.00 -0.17 2.37
N PRO A 42 -12.77 -0.24 3.47
CA PRO A 42 -12.30 -0.76 4.75
C PRO A 42 -11.75 -2.18 4.66
N ASP A 43 -12.35 -3.03 3.84
CA ASP A 43 -11.95 -4.40 3.61
C ASP A 43 -10.55 -4.49 2.98
N LEU A 44 -10.25 -3.66 1.98
CA LEU A 44 -8.96 -3.61 1.33
C LEU A 44 -7.87 -3.09 2.27
N LEU A 45 -8.16 -2.00 3.01
CA LEU A 45 -7.21 -1.45 3.98
C LEU A 45 -6.88 -2.45 5.10
N VAL A 46 -7.89 -3.09 5.68
CA VAL A 46 -7.69 -4.09 6.74
C VAL A 46 -6.92 -5.29 6.22
N GLY A 47 -7.23 -5.75 5.01
CA GLY A 47 -6.51 -6.84 4.35
C GLY A 47 -5.03 -6.53 4.18
N ASP A 48 -4.72 -5.33 3.68
CA ASP A 48 -3.34 -4.90 3.42
C ASP A 48 -2.50 -4.76 4.70
N VAL A 49 -3.09 -4.15 5.74
CA VAL A 49 -2.45 -4.05 7.07
C VAL A 49 -2.12 -5.44 7.61
N ARG A 50 -3.06 -6.39 7.52
CA ARG A 50 -2.81 -7.77 7.97
C ARG A 50 -1.71 -8.44 7.15
N ALA A 51 -1.72 -8.28 5.82
CA ALA A 51 -0.70 -8.85 4.94
C ALA A 51 0.72 -8.35 5.32
N PHE A 52 0.87 -7.05 5.54
CA PHE A 52 2.12 -6.43 5.97
C PHE A 52 2.66 -7.06 7.27
N PHE A 53 1.83 -7.20 8.29
CA PHE A 53 2.25 -7.75 9.59
C PHE A 53 2.40 -9.28 9.61
N HIS A 54 1.74 -10.00 8.70
CA HIS A 54 1.85 -11.45 8.59
C HIS A 54 3.07 -11.90 7.74
N GLY A 55 3.85 -10.96 7.20
CA GLY A 55 5.01 -11.27 6.34
C GLY A 55 4.63 -11.71 4.92
N ASN A 56 3.35 -11.60 4.54
CA ASN A 56 2.92 -11.80 3.17
C ASN A 56 3.20 -10.53 2.38
N VAL A 57 4.45 -10.39 1.94
CA VAL A 57 4.85 -9.30 1.04
C VAL A 57 4.19 -9.57 -0.31
N ALA A 58 3.12 -8.85 -0.60
CA ALA A 58 2.63 -8.73 -1.97
C ALA A 58 3.66 -7.90 -2.73
N VAL A 59 4.62 -8.57 -3.36
CA VAL A 59 5.47 -7.93 -4.36
C VAL A 59 4.59 -7.79 -5.59
N ALA A 60 4.07 -6.58 -5.85
CA ALA A 60 3.40 -6.29 -7.11
C ALA A 60 4.35 -6.69 -8.27
N PRO A 61 3.91 -7.56 -9.20
CA PRO A 61 4.78 -8.03 -10.27
C PRO A 61 4.95 -6.93 -11.31
N GLY A 62 6.17 -6.45 -11.47
CA GLY A 62 6.64 -5.74 -12.67
C GLY A 62 6.40 -4.23 -12.71
N TRP A 63 7.53 -3.50 -12.56
CA TRP A 63 7.78 -2.10 -12.97
C TRP A 63 7.03 -0.99 -12.22
#